data_AF-A0AAJ6JSN1-F1
#
_entry.id   AF-A0AAJ6JSN1-F1
#
_cell.length_a   1.000
_cell.length_b   1.000
_cell.length_c   1.000
_cell.angle_alpha   90.00
_cell.angle_beta   90.00
_cell.angle_gamma   90.00
#
_symmetry.space_group_name_H-M   'P 1'
#
loop_
_entity.id
_entity.type
_entity.pdbx_description
1 polymer ?
#
loop_
_entity_poly.entity_id
_entity_poly.type
_entity_poly.pdbx_seq_one_letter_code
_entity_poly.pdbx_strand_id
1 'polypeptide(L)' 'MAIRRDSAVLTGNAVVALVPQPVPEPERPPQVRTSCPDCAAELELLRVIPGRAAEYWTMRCAGCGAIHMDIVDGPRA' A
#
# COMPACT_ATOMS: atom_id res chain seq x y z
N MET A 1 -22.59 35.11 -57.17
CA MET A 1 -22.36 35.05 -55.70
C MET A 1 -21.59 33.77 -55.41
N ALA A 2 -20.26 33.85 -55.26
CA ALA A 2 -19.40 32.66 -55.11
C ALA A 2 -19.05 32.43 -53.64
N ILE A 3 -19.43 31.26 -53.12
CA ILE A 3 -19.24 30.86 -51.73
C ILE A 3 -17.79 30.35 -51.59
N ARG A 4 -16.89 31.14 -50.99
CA ARG A 4 -15.55 30.63 -50.65
C ARG A 4 -15.70 29.67 -49.47
N ARG A 5 -15.41 28.38 -49.69
CA ARG A 5 -15.19 27.43 -48.60
C ARG A 5 -13.75 27.59 -48.14
N ASP A 6 -13.57 28.24 -46.99
CA ASP A 6 -12.28 28.30 -46.30
C ASP A 6 -12.02 26.93 -45.66
N SER A 7 -11.24 26.10 -46.32
CA SER A 7 -10.78 24.82 -45.79
C SER A 7 -9.53 25.06 -44.95
N ALA A 8 -9.71 25.22 -43.64
CA ALA A 8 -8.59 25.27 -42.70
C ALA A 8 -7.99 23.86 -42.54
N VAL A 9 -6.75 23.68 -43.02
CA VAL A 9 -5.97 22.46 -42.82
C VAL A 9 -5.32 22.52 -41.44
N LEU A 10 -5.84 21.75 -40.48
CA LEU A 10 -5.24 21.60 -39.16
C LEU A 10 -3.97 20.73 -39.29
N THR A 11 -2.81 21.38 -39.38
CA THR A 11 -1.49 20.72 -39.39
C THR A 11 -1.00 20.65 -37.95
N GLY A 12 -1.49 19.66 -37.20
CA GLY A 12 -1.13 19.45 -35.79
C GLY A 12 -0.40 18.14 -35.60
N ASN A 13 0.81 18.18 -35.06
CA ASN A 13 1.62 17.03 -34.71
C ASN A 13 1.18 16.51 -33.33
N ALA A 14 0.73 15.26 -33.26
CA ALA A 14 0.33 14.62 -32.00
C ALA A 14 1.57 14.05 -31.29
N VAL A 15 1.65 14.29 -29.98
CA VAL A 15 2.64 13.67 -29.08
C VAL A 15 1.90 12.78 -28.09
N VAL A 16 2.21 11.49 -28.11
CA VAL A 16 1.65 10.50 -27.19
C VAL A 16 2.64 10.28 -26.06
N ALA A 17 2.24 10.61 -24.83
CA ALA A 17 3.01 10.25 -23.65
C ALA A 17 2.73 8.79 -23.29
N LEU A 18 3.77 7.96 -23.34
CA LEU A 18 3.73 6.60 -22.79
C LEU A 18 4.01 6.70 -21.29
N VAL A 19 3.01 6.42 -20.46
CA VAL A 19 3.21 6.24 -19.02
C VAL A 19 3.67 4.80 -18.80
N PRO A 20 4.90 4.56 -18.31
CA PRO A 20 5.33 3.23 -17.94
C PRO A 20 4.46 2.74 -16.79
N GLN A 21 3.86 1.57 -16.95
CA GLN A 21 3.10 0.96 -15.87
C GLN A 21 4.07 0.51 -14.77
N PRO A 22 3.83 0.85 -13.50
CA PRO A 22 4.64 0.35 -12.40
C PRO A 22 4.55 -1.18 -12.38
N VAL A 23 5.71 -1.83 -12.44
CA VAL A 23 5.80 -3.28 -12.28
C VAL A 23 5.34 -3.60 -10.85
N PRO A 24 4.39 -4.53 -10.63
CA PRO A 24 3.97 -4.89 -9.29
C PRO A 24 5.17 -5.45 -8.53
N GLU A 25 5.59 -4.74 -7.48
CA GLU A 25 6.57 -5.22 -6.52
C GLU A 25 6.05 -6.55 -5.94
N PRO A 26 6.87 -7.59 -5.80
CA PRO A 26 6.44 -8.81 -5.16
C PRO A 26 5.86 -8.47 -3.78
N GLU A 27 4.64 -8.93 -3.51
CA GLU A 27 3.97 -8.75 -2.23
C GLU A 27 4.85 -9.36 -1.13
N ARG A 28 5.64 -8.52 -0.47
CA ARG A 28 6.46 -8.96 0.66
C ARG A 28 5.49 -9.28 1.79
N PRO A 29 5.58 -10.48 2.41
CA PRO A 29 4.73 -10.79 3.54
C PRO A 29 4.92 -9.72 4.62
N PRO A 30 3.83 -9.32 5.31
CA PRO A 30 3.90 -8.33 6.36
C PRO A 30 4.96 -8.74 7.39
N GLN A 31 5.84 -7.80 7.75
CA GLN A 31 6.78 -8.01 8.85
C GLN A 31 6.03 -7.81 10.16
N VAL A 32 5.60 -8.91 10.76
CA VAL A 32 4.92 -8.92 12.06
C VAL A 32 5.91 -9.37 13.13
N ARG A 33 5.93 -8.66 14.26
CA ARG A 33 6.76 -9.00 15.40
C ARG A 33 6.20 -10.21 16.13
N THR A 34 6.99 -11.28 16.20
CA THR A 34 6.60 -12.56 16.83
C THR A 34 7.21 -12.79 18.21
N SER A 35 8.20 -11.97 18.61
CA SER A 35 8.91 -12.10 19.89
C SER A 35 8.67 -10.90 20.82
N CYS A 36 8.49 -11.17 22.11
CA CYS A 36 8.30 -10.16 23.14
C CYS A 36 9.56 -9.30 23.31
N PRO A 37 9.45 -7.96 23.30
CA PRO A 37 10.59 -7.06 23.45
C PRO A 37 11.22 -7.09 24.84
N ASP A 38 10.48 -7.58 25.84
CA ASP A 38 10.95 -7.58 27.23
C ASP A 38 11.59 -8.92 27.64
N CYS A 39 11.06 -10.05 27.16
CA CYS A 39 11.54 -11.38 27.58
C CYS A 39 11.79 -12.36 26.44
N ALA A 40 11.70 -11.93 25.17
CA ALA A 40 11.93 -12.72 23.95
C ALA A 40 11.01 -13.94 23.73
N ALA A 41 10.10 -14.25 24.65
CA ALA A 41 9.09 -15.29 24.47
C ALA A 41 8.09 -14.95 23.35
N GLU A 42 7.36 -15.95 22.87
CA GLU A 42 6.40 -15.79 21.79
C GLU A 42 5.25 -14.83 22.14
N LEU A 43 4.75 -14.14 21.11
CA LEU A 43 3.59 -13.27 21.16
C LEU A 43 2.38 -13.96 20.53
N GLU A 44 1.28 -14.03 21.28
CA GLU A 44 -0.01 -14.54 20.83
C GLU A 44 -0.91 -13.39 20.39
N LEU A 45 -1.47 -13.48 19.17
CA LEU A 45 -2.38 -12.48 18.63
C LEU A 45 -3.70 -12.48 19.41
N LEU A 46 -4.07 -11.31 19.93
CA LEU A 46 -5.36 -11.10 20.58
C LEU A 46 -6.38 -10.47 19.63
N ARG A 47 -5.97 -9.42 18.91
CA ARG A 47 -6.87 -8.67 18.03
C ARG A 47 -6.10 -7.95 16.93
N VAL A 48 -6.69 -7.91 15.75
CA VAL A 48 -6.31 -7.00 14.66
C VAL A 48 -7.30 -5.85 14.61
N ILE A 49 -6.80 -4.62 14.60
CA ILE A 49 -7.59 -3.40 14.43
C ILE A 49 -7.27 -2.84 13.04
N PRO A 50 -8.24 -2.80 12.11
CA PRO A 50 -8.00 -2.26 10.78
C PRO A 50 -7.84 -0.74 10.84
N GLY A 51 -6.80 -0.22 10.19
CA GLY A 51 -6.58 1.20 9.93
C GLY A 51 -6.65 1.51 8.45
N ARG A 52 -6.60 2.81 8.11
CA ARG A 52 -6.64 3.26 6.71
C ARG A 52 -5.36 2.95 5.93
N ALA A 53 -4.22 2.86 6.61
CA ALA A 53 -2.91 2.69 5.98
C ALA A 53 -2.11 1.50 6.55
N ALA A 54 -2.58 0.91 7.64
CA ALA A 54 -1.91 -0.17 8.37
C ALA A 54 -2.92 -0.89 9.27
N GLU A 55 -2.55 -2.09 9.71
CA GLU A 55 -3.24 -2.84 10.76
C GLU A 55 -2.50 -2.68 12.09
N TYR A 56 -3.26 -2.58 13.18
CA TYR A 56 -2.69 -2.52 14.54
C TYR A 56 -2.99 -3.83 15.25
N TRP A 57 -1.94 -4.60 15.48
CA TRP A 57 -2.03 -5.94 16.05
C TRP A 57 -1.73 -5.86 17.55
N THR A 58 -2.69 -6.21 18.39
CA THR A 58 -2.47 -6.35 19.84
C THR A 58 -2.17 -7.79 20.18
N MET A 59 -1.12 -8.01 20.96
CA MET A 59 -0.60 -9.33 21.28
C MET A 59 -0.30 -9.47 22.76
N ARG A 60 -0.45 -10.68 23.29
CA ARG A 60 -0.06 -11.05 24.64
C ARG A 60 1.19 -11.91 24.61
N CYS A 61 2.16 -11.60 25.46
CA CYS A 61 3.33 -12.46 25.63
C CYS A 61 2.96 -13.75 26.38
N ALA A 62 3.34 -14.90 25.81
CA ALA A 62 3.17 -16.21 26.45
C ALA A 62 4.09 -16.42 27.67
N GLY A 63 5.18 -15.66 27.77
CA GLY A 63 6.14 -15.72 28.89
C GLY A 63 5.80 -14.80 30.05
N CYS A 64 5.81 -13.48 29.82
CA CYS A 64 5.61 -12.49 30.89
C CYS A 64 4.17 -11.98 31.02
N GLY A 65 3.27 -12.33 30.08
CA GLY A 65 1.88 -11.89 30.08
C GLY A 65 1.66 -10.43 29.65
N ALA A 66 2.72 -9.67 29.37
CA ALA A 66 2.63 -8.28 28.92
C ALA A 66 1.87 -8.16 27.60
N ILE A 67 1.11 -7.07 27.46
CA ILE A 67 0.42 -6.73 26.23
C ILE A 67 1.29 -5.78 25.42
N HIS A 68 1.46 -6.09 24.14
CA HIS A 68 2.16 -5.23 23.22
C HIS A 68 1.36 -4.98 21.95
N MET A 69 1.79 -3.98 21.20
CA MET A 69 1.21 -3.59 19.92
C MET A 69 2.27 -3.61 18.85
N ASP A 70 1.90 -4.06 17.65
CA ASP A 70 2.68 -3.96 16.44
C ASP A 70 1.89 -3.27 15.33
N ILE A 71 2.59 -2.55 14.46
CA ILE A 71 2.00 -1.82 13.34
C ILE A 71 2.44 -2.53 12.07
N VAL A 72 1.47 -3.14 11.41
CA VAL A 72 1.71 -3.96 10.22
C VAL A 72 1.23 -3.17 9.01
N ASP A 73 2.16 -2.84 8.10
CA ASP A 73 1.81 -2.16 6.86
C ASP A 73 0.79 -3.01 6.09
N GLY A 74 -0.36 -2.38 5.78
CA GLY A 74 -1.37 -2.99 4.93
C GLY A 74 -1.02 -2.83 3.46
N PRO A 75 -1.71 -3.53 2.55
CA PRO A 75 -1.66 -3.22 1.13
C PRO A 75 -1.96 -1.72 0.95
N ARG A 76 -1.07 -0.98 0.27
CA ARG A 76 -1.39 0.38 -0.15
C ARG A 76 -2.58 0.27 -1.12
N ALA A 77 -3.74 0.80 -0.71
CA ALA A 77 -4.91 0.95 -1.57
C ALA A 77 -4.66 1.93 -2.71
#